data_AF-A0AAU3WNZ7-F1
#
_entry.id   AF-A0AAU3WNZ7-F1
#
_cell.length_a   1.000
_cell.length_b   1.000
_cell.length_c   1.000
_cell.angle_alpha   90.00
_cell.angle_beta   90.00
_cell.angle_gamma   90.00
#
_symmetry.space_group_name_H-M   'P 1'
#
loop_
_entity.id
_entity.type
_entity.pdbx_description
1 polymer ?
#
loop_
_entity_poly.entity_id
_entity_poly.type
_entity_poly.pdbx_seq_one_letter_code
_entity_poly.pdbx_strand_id
1 'polypeptide(L)' 'MSRTTTSLPADMRQASIERAHRELLLKLDGEPSVRELADAVGVTPSTISLQLKKMRDRGINIRTRGWRRRRMCPHCGGDL' A
#
# COMPACT_ATOMS: atom_id res chain seq x y z
N MET A 1 20.05 9.73 25.69
CA MET A 1 20.10 9.29 24.29
C MET A 1 18.68 9.04 23.79
N SER A 2 17.98 10.10 23.39
CA SER A 2 16.57 10.04 23.01
C SER A 2 16.47 9.65 21.54
N ARG A 3 15.96 8.44 21.26
CA ARG A 3 15.52 8.05 19.91
C ARG A 3 14.23 8.82 19.62
N THR A 4 14.34 10.03 19.11
CA THR A 4 13.23 10.71 18.43
C THR A 4 13.00 9.97 17.12
N THR A 5 12.17 8.93 17.17
CA THR A 5 11.48 8.44 15.99
C THR A 5 10.54 9.56 15.54
N THR A 6 11.03 10.46 14.70
CA THR A 6 10.23 11.46 14.00
C THR A 6 9.24 10.69 13.13
N SER A 7 8.10 10.33 13.71
CA SER A 7 7.02 9.74 12.97
C SER A 7 6.48 10.84 12.07
N LEU A 8 6.91 10.85 10.81
CA LEU A 8 6.27 11.65 9.78
C LEU A 8 4.75 11.58 9.99
N PRO A 9 4.03 12.72 10.05
CA PRO A 9 2.60 12.73 10.24
C PRO A 9 1.95 11.83 9.19
N ALA A 10 0.83 11.20 9.53
CA ALA A 10 0.21 10.16 8.69
C ALA A 10 0.04 10.62 7.23
N ASP A 11 -0.23 11.89 7.05
CA ASP A 11 -0.39 12.64 5.81
C ASP A 11 0.88 12.62 4.95
N MET A 12 2.06 12.85 5.52
CA MET A 12 3.34 12.73 4.81
C MET A 12 3.64 11.29 4.41
N ARG A 13 3.28 10.30 5.25
CA ARG A 13 3.47 8.88 4.93
C ARG A 13 2.55 8.44 3.79
N GLN A 14 1.29 8.89 3.80
CA GLN A 14 0.32 8.61 2.74
C GLN A 14 0.77 9.20 1.41
N ALA A 15 1.26 10.45 1.42
CA ALA A 15 1.82 11.09 0.23
C ALA A 15 3.03 10.32 -0.34
N SER A 16 3.92 9.81 0.52
CA SER A 16 5.04 8.97 0.08
C SER A 16 4.58 7.64 -0.52
N ILE A 17 3.55 7.02 0.06
CA ILE A 17 2.96 5.77 -0.48
C ILE A 17 2.34 6.03 -1.86
N GLU A 18 1.62 7.13 -2.05
CA GLU A 18 1.06 7.49 -3.36
C GLU A 18 2.14 7.74 -4.41
N ARG A 19 3.20 8.46 -4.05
CA ARG A 19 4.31 8.74 -4.96
C ARG A 19 5.01 7.45 -5.35
N ALA A 20 5.37 6.61 -4.38
CA ALA A 20 5.99 5.32 -4.62
C ALA A 20 5.09 4.40 -5.46
N HIS A 21 3.78 4.42 -5.22
CA HIS A 21 2.82 3.66 -6.02
C HIS A 21 2.83 4.06 -7.50
N ARG A 22 2.79 5.36 -7.80
CA ARG A 22 2.87 5.85 -9.19
C ARG A 22 4.19 5.50 -9.86
N GLU A 23 5.30 5.65 -9.15
CA GLU A 23 6.62 5.29 -9.68
C GLU A 23 6.74 3.79 -9.99
N LEU A 24 6.19 2.94 -9.13
CA LEU A 24 6.20 1.50 -9.36
C LEU A 24 5.25 1.08 -10.48
N LEU A 25 4.11 1.76 -10.65
CA LEU A 25 3.23 1.52 -11.80
C LEU A 25 3.90 1.82 -13.15
N LEU A 26 4.85 2.75 -13.19
CA LEU A 26 5.61 3.06 -14.41
C LEU A 26 6.74 2.06 -14.66
N LYS A 27 7.27 1.42 -13.60
CA LYS A 27 8.40 0.49 -13.67
C LYS A 27 7.97 -0.97 -13.82
N LEU A 28 6.76 -1.30 -13.41
CA LEU A 28 6.23 -2.66 -13.39
C LEU A 28 5.09 -2.76 -14.41
N ASP A 29 5.01 -3.86 -15.15
CA ASP A 29 3.83 -4.23 -15.95
C ASP A 29 2.65 -4.66 -15.06
N GLY A 30 2.25 -3.81 -14.10
CA GLY A 30 1.13 -4.07 -13.20
C GLY A 30 1.19 -3.35 -11.85
N GLU A 31 0.17 -3.57 -11.03
CA GLU A 31 0.04 -2.94 -9.72
C GLU A 31 1.15 -3.38 -8.75
N PRO A 32 1.82 -2.49 -8.02
CA PRO A 32 2.80 -2.93 -7.03
C PRO A 32 2.14 -3.71 -5.89
N SER A 33 2.86 -4.66 -5.34
CA SER A 33 2.49 -5.39 -4.13
C SER A 33 2.75 -4.54 -2.87
N VAL A 34 2.16 -4.95 -1.75
CA VAL A 34 2.38 -4.31 -0.45
C VAL A 34 3.87 -4.35 -0.04
N ARG A 35 4.60 -5.40 -0.42
CA ARG A 35 6.04 -5.51 -0.16
C ARG A 35 6.85 -4.53 -0.99
N GLU A 36 6.58 -4.44 -2.30
CA GLU A 36 7.28 -3.49 -3.17
C GLU A 36 7.04 -2.03 -2.72
N LEU A 37 5.84 -1.70 -2.25
CA LEU A 37 5.54 -0.39 -1.64
C LEU A 37 6.29 -0.18 -0.31
N ALA A 38 6.39 -1.22 0.51
CA ALA A 38 7.09 -1.16 1.79
C ALA A 38 8.59 -0.90 1.58
N ASP A 39 9.19 -1.59 0.62
CA ASP A 39 10.59 -1.44 0.25
C ASP A 39 10.86 -0.04 -0.35
N ALA A 40 9.98 0.44 -1.24
CA ALA A 40 10.11 1.76 -1.86
C ALA A 40 9.97 2.92 -0.87
N VAL A 41 9.14 2.76 0.17
CA VAL A 41 8.91 3.80 1.21
C VAL A 41 9.85 3.63 2.42
N GLY A 42 10.54 2.49 2.54
CA GLY A 42 11.44 2.19 3.65
C GLY A 42 10.71 1.91 4.97
N VAL A 43 9.54 1.27 4.90
CA VAL A 43 8.72 0.94 6.08
C VAL A 43 8.31 -0.53 6.08
N THR A 44 7.73 -1.01 7.17
CA THR A 44 7.26 -2.40 7.23
C THR A 44 5.99 -2.63 6.41
N PRO A 45 5.78 -3.83 5.82
CA PRO A 45 4.56 -4.17 5.10
C PRO A 45 3.27 -4.02 5.92
N SER A 46 3.34 -4.27 7.24
CA SER A 46 2.22 -4.05 8.16
C SER A 46 1.86 -2.58 8.28
N THR A 47 2.87 -1.69 8.24
CA THR A 47 2.65 -0.23 8.23
C THR A 47 1.96 0.19 6.93
N ILE A 48 2.42 -0.30 5.77
CA ILE A 48 1.75 -0.04 4.49
C ILE A 48 0.30 -0.52 4.53
N SER A 49 0.04 -1.74 5.00
CA SER A 49 -1.31 -2.30 5.08
C SER A 49 -2.26 -1.43 5.94
N LEU A 50 -1.76 -0.94 7.08
CA LEU A 50 -2.50 -0.03 7.95
C LEU A 50 -2.78 1.31 7.25
N GLN A 51 -1.79 1.87 6.54
CA GLN A 51 -1.98 3.13 5.82
C GLN A 51 -2.94 2.97 4.64
N LEU A 52 -2.83 1.90 3.86
CA LEU A 52 -3.76 1.59 2.78
C LEU A 52 -5.20 1.46 3.28
N LYS A 53 -5.41 0.85 4.47
CA LYS A 53 -6.72 0.81 5.12
C LYS A 53 -7.23 2.22 5.43
N LYS A 54 -6.42 3.04 6.10
CA LYS A 54 -6.78 4.43 6.44
C LYS A 54 -7.05 5.29 5.21
N MET A 55 -6.32 5.08 4.12
CA MET A 55 -6.54 5.77 2.86
C MET A 55 -7.86 5.36 2.22
N ARG A 56 -8.20 4.06 2.25
CA ARG A 56 -9.50 3.56 1.78
C ARG A 56 -10.66 4.12 2.59
N ASP A 57 -10.53 4.20 3.91
CA ASP A 57 -11.55 4.79 4.79
C ASP A 57 -11.81 6.28 4.45
N ARG A 58 -10.84 6.95 3.78
CA ARG A 58 -10.94 8.32 3.27
C ARG A 58 -11.36 8.39 1.79
N GLY A 59 -11.68 7.27 1.16
CA GLY A 59 -12.05 7.19 -0.26
C GLY A 59 -10.88 7.07 -1.24
N ILE A 60 -9.63 7.02 -0.78
CA ILE A 60 -8.44 6.87 -1.63
C ILE A 60 -8.10 5.38 -1.77
N ASN A 61 -8.37 4.80 -2.94
CA ASN A 61 -8.15 3.39 -3.19
C ASN A 61 -6.87 3.15 -4.01
N ILE A 62 -5.77 2.84 -3.33
CA ILE A 62 -4.53 2.39 -3.97
C ILE A 62 -4.63 0.90 -4.28
N ARG A 63 -4.63 0.57 -5.58
CA ARG A 63 -4.67 -0.83 -6.06
C ARG A 63 -3.30 -1.49 -5.88
N THR A 64 -3.26 -2.66 -5.25
CA THR A 64 -2.03 -3.41 -5.02
C THR A 64 -2.16 -4.87 -5.41
N ARG A 65 -1.12 -5.45 -6.04
CA ARG A 65 -1.05 -6.88 -6.35
C ARG A 65 -1.15 -7.70 -5.08
N GLY A 66 -2.02 -8.71 -5.10
CA GLY A 66 -2.24 -9.63 -3.98
C GLY A 66 -3.43 -9.25 -3.08
N TRP A 67 -3.95 -8.02 -3.14
CA TRP A 67 -5.17 -7.67 -2.38
C TRP A 67 -6.42 -8.41 -2.88
N ARG A 68 -6.39 -8.91 -4.14
CA ARG A 68 -7.52 -9.55 -4.84
C ARG A 68 -7.40 -11.06 -5.11
N ARG A 69 -6.42 -11.79 -4.54
CA ARG A 69 -6.36 -13.26 -4.76
C ARG A 69 -7.03 -14.12 -3.67
N ARG A 70 -7.70 -13.51 -2.68
CA ARG A 70 -8.39 -14.25 -1.59
C ARG A 70 -9.88 -13.92 -1.40
N ARG A 71 -10.45 -13.07 -2.24
CA ARG A 71 -11.92 -12.90 -2.37
C ARG A 71 -12.41 -13.27 -3.77
N MET A 72 -11.67 -14.14 -4.45
CA MET A 72 -12.17 -14.73 -5.67
C MET A 72 -12.85 -16.02 -5.26
N CYS A 73 -14.17 -16.10 -5.43
CA CYS A 73 -14.89 -17.33 -5.16
C CYS A 73 -14.24 -18.46 -5.99
N PRO A 74 -13.76 -19.55 -5.36
CA PRO A 74 -13.09 -20.64 -6.09
C PRO A 74 -14.00 -21.36 -7.07
N HIS A 75 -15.32 -21.13 -7.00
CA HIS A 75 -16.31 -21.71 -7.89
C HIS A 75 -16.74 -20.81 -9.06
N CYS A 76 -16.59 -19.48 -8.99
CA CYS A 76 -17.11 -18.59 -10.05
C CYS A 76 -16.22 -17.41 -10.45
N GLY A 77 -15.05 -17.22 -9.83
CA GLY A 77 -14.11 -16.19 -10.27
C GLY A 77 -14.55 -14.73 -10.01
N GLY A 78 -15.71 -14.50 -9.40
CA GLY A 78 -16.19 -13.17 -9.01
C GLY A 78 -15.58 -12.67 -7.69
N ASP A 79 -15.51 -11.34 -7.55
CA ASP A 79 -15.18 -10.67 -6.28
C ASP A 79 -16.31 -10.93 -5.25
N LEU A 80 -15.94 -11.47 -4.07
CA LEU A 80 -16.80 -11.66 -2.89
C LEU A 80 -16.92 -10.40 -2.03
#